data_AF-A0A1U7PXR1-F1
#
_entry.id   AF-A0A1U7PXR1-F1
#
_cell.length_a   1.000
_cell.length_b   1.000
_cell.length_c   1.000
_cell.angle_alpha   90.00
_cell.angle_beta   90.00
_cell.angle_gamma   90.00
#
_symmetry.space_group_name_H-M   'P 1'
#
loop_
_entity.id
_entity.type
_entity.pdbx_description
1 polymer ?
#
loop_
_entity_poly.entity_id
_entity_poly.type
_entity_poly.pdbx_seq_one_letter_code
_entity_poly.pdbx_strand_id
1 'polypeptide(L)'
;MNIENENPEKENLITESNVTDNQQLEETSPEANAETETNSQHPDPVHVEEDFSLLSPKDALDEMENIINKADAATFAKRFNALKEQVTQKLSNEIEAKKQEYLAQGNAEEHFDFHHPLASRLSAIVNIYKEKLDTFHKAQEVEHQKNLDDRLAIIERLKNLYTSSEPGTNLFKAIREIKEAWGNAGQVAKSEFKNLNNNYFHHLKMFNEMLDLNKEYLEQEFSHNLEKRHQIIQRAKELLDEKVVQKALNELQYLHKLWKEEAEPVAEEFREKTWDEFKEISNKIHERKSELIAVMETEQQDNLEKKTKIIEELKTLAAPQNINHSYWQQAIKKVEDLRSEFLKLGAVPKKVSNQNWTDFKQTLRDFNTAKNDFYKNLKGSQIQNLEQKQALIKTAQDNMNSEDWETVVPLFKKLQEDWKTIGHVPRSQANKVWDDFRDACNTFFKNYRDKNNVAGDNWKENYKNKKALLDELKALTDEDGTIEKIETIKNSWNAIGKVPKDKLSINTDFNKTLREKLKLNKINEFDLKEENLSESQLTDKARKVKNQIADLEAEVVQLENNLSFFSSPNRDNPLLKDTYEKLDNKKEQLESLKHTLHNIITGE
;
A
#
# COMPACT_ATOMS: atom_id res chain seq x y z
N MET A 1 39.82 53.00 65.86
CA MET A 1 39.87 54.03 64.80
C MET A 1 40.41 53.36 63.56
N ASN A 2 39.79 53.60 62.40
CA ASN A 2 40.02 52.94 61.11
C ASN A 2 39.63 51.42 61.19
N ILE A 3 38.69 50.86 60.42
CA ILE A 3 38.04 51.19 59.13
C ILE A 3 38.95 50.95 57.91
N GLU A 4 38.32 50.38 56.86
CA GLU A 4 38.80 50.06 55.51
C GLU A 4 39.58 48.73 55.40
N ASN A 5 39.12 47.61 54.80
CA ASN A 5 38.14 47.26 53.74
C ASN A 5 38.76 47.09 52.34
N GLU A 6 39.00 45.84 51.91
CA GLU A 6 38.69 45.34 50.55
C GLU A 6 38.79 43.79 50.45
N ASN A 7 38.27 43.27 49.33
CA ASN A 7 38.10 41.85 48.92
C ASN A 7 38.48 41.82 47.39
N PRO A 8 38.49 40.71 46.60
CA PRO A 8 38.07 39.32 46.87
C PRO A 8 38.91 38.18 46.21
N GLU A 9 38.42 36.93 46.36
CA GLU A 9 38.69 35.72 45.53
C GLU A 9 40.10 35.06 45.61
N LYS A 10 40.25 33.72 45.51
CA LYS A 10 39.30 32.58 45.44
C LYS A 10 39.94 31.25 45.91
N GLU A 11 39.06 30.26 46.16
CA GLU A 11 39.30 28.80 46.10
C GLU A 11 40.45 28.17 46.92
N ASN A 12 40.09 27.72 48.13
CA ASN A 12 40.77 26.64 48.85
C ASN A 12 40.14 25.28 48.50
N LEU A 13 40.95 24.24 48.31
CA LEU A 13 40.60 22.85 48.65
C LEU A 13 41.89 22.08 48.96
N ILE A 14 42.09 21.75 50.24
CA ILE A 14 43.36 21.29 50.82
C ILE A 14 43.18 19.89 51.44
N THR A 15 43.95 18.92 50.92
CA THR A 15 44.48 17.65 51.53
C THR A 15 43.53 16.78 52.39
N GLU A 16 43.86 15.65 53.03
CA GLU A 16 45.02 14.70 53.12
C GLU A 16 44.41 13.28 53.41
N SER A 17 45.03 12.10 53.33
CA SER A 17 46.43 11.60 53.31
C SER A 17 46.56 10.47 52.24
N ASN A 18 47.69 9.83 51.88
CA ASN A 18 48.92 9.34 52.55
C ASN A 18 48.67 8.15 53.53
N VAL A 19 49.07 6.90 53.19
CA VAL A 19 50.43 6.26 53.26
C VAL A 19 50.77 5.86 54.72
N THR A 20 51.34 4.68 55.07
CA THR A 20 52.05 3.57 54.38
C THR A 20 51.37 2.20 54.73
N ASP A 21 51.88 0.96 54.59
CA ASP A 21 53.23 0.41 54.37
C ASP A 21 53.23 -0.94 53.62
N ASN A 22 54.39 -1.41 53.16
CA ASN A 22 54.53 -2.62 52.32
C ASN A 22 55.85 -3.38 52.61
N GLN A 23 55.76 -4.63 53.06
CA GLN A 23 56.93 -5.51 53.26
C GLN A 23 56.69 -6.92 52.74
N GLN A 24 57.72 -7.48 52.10
CA GLN A 24 57.72 -8.82 51.52
C GLN A 24 58.27 -9.85 52.50
N LEU A 25 57.73 -11.07 52.47
CA LEU A 25 58.45 -12.29 52.79
C LEU A 25 58.05 -13.39 51.81
N GLU A 26 59.06 -14.08 51.27
CA GLU A 26 58.93 -15.42 50.69
C GLU A 26 58.80 -16.44 51.86
N GLU A 27 58.38 -17.69 51.71
CA GLU A 27 58.50 -18.63 50.58
C GLU A 27 57.44 -19.77 50.73
N THR A 28 57.53 -20.79 49.87
CA THR A 28 56.83 -22.10 49.89
C THR A 28 55.40 -22.15 49.32
N SER A 29 55.20 -23.15 48.44
CA SER A 29 53.90 -23.63 47.94
C SER A 29 53.68 -25.06 48.50
N PRO A 30 52.44 -25.59 48.49
CA PRO A 30 51.96 -26.21 47.24
C PRO A 30 50.47 -25.99 46.91
N GLU A 31 50.16 -26.22 45.62
CA GLU A 31 48.88 -26.76 45.10
C GLU A 31 47.57 -26.11 45.59
N ALA A 32 47.21 -24.99 44.98
CA ALA A 32 45.86 -24.46 45.02
C ALA A 32 44.90 -25.37 44.22
N ASN A 33 44.09 -26.17 44.93
CA ASN A 33 42.92 -26.81 44.35
C ASN A 33 41.97 -25.74 43.78
N ALA A 34 41.67 -25.81 42.49
CA ALA A 34 40.76 -24.87 41.85
C ALA A 34 39.32 -25.13 42.32
N GLU A 35 38.81 -24.29 43.23
CA GLU A 35 37.40 -24.28 43.61
C GLU A 35 36.54 -23.90 42.40
N THR A 36 36.10 -24.89 41.64
CA THR A 36 35.10 -24.70 40.59
C THR A 36 33.77 -24.33 41.24
N GLU A 37 33.48 -23.03 41.32
CA GLU A 37 32.16 -22.52 41.66
C GLU A 37 31.12 -23.18 40.74
N THR A 38 30.33 -24.10 41.30
CA THR A 38 29.17 -24.68 40.61
C THR A 38 28.07 -23.62 40.54
N ASN A 39 28.27 -22.66 39.64
CA ASN A 39 27.29 -21.65 39.29
C ASN A 39 26.12 -22.35 38.58
N SER A 40 25.11 -22.74 39.37
CA SER A 40 23.89 -23.39 38.92
C SER A 40 23.02 -22.42 38.11
N GLN A 41 23.50 -22.05 36.93
CA GLN A 41 22.72 -21.44 35.88
C GLN A 41 21.67 -22.45 35.43
N HIS A 42 20.46 -22.32 36.00
CA HIS A 42 19.26 -22.66 35.24
C HIS A 42 19.36 -21.99 33.86
N PRO A 43 18.98 -22.65 32.77
CA PRO A 43 18.99 -22.04 31.46
C PRO A 43 17.97 -20.89 31.45
N ASP A 44 18.47 -19.66 31.56
CA ASP A 44 17.69 -18.43 31.35
C ASP A 44 17.03 -18.59 29.97
N PRO A 45 15.69 -18.62 29.86
CA PRO A 45 15.02 -18.97 28.61
C PRO A 45 15.38 -17.92 27.56
N VAL A 46 16.03 -18.34 26.48
CA VAL A 46 16.73 -17.49 25.49
C VAL A 46 15.95 -16.20 25.22
N HIS A 47 16.33 -15.14 25.92
CA HIS A 47 15.72 -13.83 25.77
C HIS A 47 16.26 -13.22 24.48
N VAL A 48 15.53 -13.46 23.39
CA VAL A 48 15.55 -12.57 22.23
C VAL A 48 15.22 -11.18 22.76
N GLU A 49 16.13 -10.23 22.57
CA GLU A 49 15.84 -8.82 22.80
C GLU A 49 14.84 -8.38 21.72
N GLU A 50 13.55 -8.53 22.02
CA GLU A 50 12.47 -8.04 21.18
C GLU A 50 12.56 -6.51 21.10
N ASP A 51 13.05 -5.99 19.97
CA ASP A 51 13.16 -4.57 19.69
C ASP A 51 11.75 -3.94 19.56
N PHE A 52 11.18 -3.58 20.72
CA PHE A 52 9.87 -2.97 20.83
C PHE A 52 9.79 -1.58 20.21
N SER A 53 10.90 -0.96 19.76
CA SER A 53 10.98 0.45 19.33
C SER A 53 9.89 0.88 18.35
N LEU A 54 9.41 -0.04 17.50
CA LEU A 54 8.37 0.16 16.48
C LEU A 54 6.92 0.23 17.00
N LEU A 55 6.62 -0.27 18.21
CA LEU A 55 5.26 -0.29 18.77
C LEU A 55 4.72 1.13 19.04
N SER A 56 3.41 1.36 18.86
CA SER A 56 2.75 2.58 19.31
C SER A 56 2.80 2.69 20.84
N PRO A 57 2.81 3.90 21.45
CA PRO A 57 2.61 4.07 22.88
C PRO A 57 1.32 3.40 23.39
N LYS A 58 0.29 3.27 22.53
CA LYS A 58 -0.91 2.50 22.86
C LYS A 58 -0.63 0.99 22.88
N ASP A 59 -0.09 0.44 21.80
CA ASP A 59 0.13 -1.01 21.66
C ASP A 59 1.11 -1.54 22.72
N ALA A 60 2.12 -0.74 23.09
CA ALA A 60 3.03 -1.06 24.18
C ALA A 60 2.33 -1.04 25.56
N LEU A 61 1.35 -0.14 25.79
CA LEU A 61 0.50 -0.19 26.99
C LEU A 61 -0.47 -1.37 26.96
N ASP A 62 -1.00 -1.75 25.80
CA ASP A 62 -1.83 -2.95 25.62
C ASP A 62 -1.02 -4.22 25.99
N GLU A 63 0.27 -4.29 25.61
CA GLU A 63 1.17 -5.40 25.98
C GLU A 63 1.64 -5.34 27.44
N MET A 64 1.84 -4.16 28.03
CA MET A 64 2.04 -4.04 29.49
C MET A 64 0.79 -4.51 30.25
N GLU A 65 -0.41 -4.25 29.72
CA GLU A 65 -1.68 -4.74 30.28
C GLU A 65 -1.82 -6.26 30.13
N ASN A 66 -1.35 -6.86 29.03
CA ASN A 66 -1.20 -8.32 28.92
C ASN A 66 -0.27 -8.88 30.00
N ILE A 67 0.86 -8.21 30.30
CA ILE A 67 1.80 -8.66 31.34
C ILE A 67 1.17 -8.60 32.73
N ILE A 68 0.53 -7.48 33.13
CA ILE A 68 -0.09 -7.40 34.47
C ILE A 68 -1.24 -8.39 34.65
N ASN A 69 -1.90 -8.82 33.57
CA ASN A 69 -3.00 -9.79 33.64
C ASN A 69 -2.54 -11.26 33.75
N LYS A 70 -1.26 -11.57 33.54
CA LYS A 70 -0.71 -12.92 33.77
C LYS A 70 -0.68 -13.30 35.26
N ALA A 71 -0.71 -14.60 35.53
CA ALA A 71 -0.53 -15.16 36.87
C ALA A 71 0.92 -15.01 37.36
N ASP A 72 1.88 -15.22 36.46
CA ASP A 72 3.32 -15.19 36.71
C ASP A 72 3.96 -13.83 36.38
N ALA A 73 3.20 -12.73 36.40
CA ALA A 73 3.61 -11.41 35.90
C ALA A 73 5.03 -10.95 36.31
N ALA A 74 5.48 -11.30 37.52
CA ALA A 74 6.82 -11.01 38.04
C ALA A 74 7.99 -11.59 37.20
N THR A 75 7.79 -12.70 36.48
CA THR A 75 8.80 -13.29 35.58
C THR A 75 9.15 -12.37 34.42
N PHE A 76 8.22 -11.49 34.01
CA PHE A 76 8.36 -10.57 32.89
C PHE A 76 9.01 -9.23 33.27
N ALA A 77 9.63 -9.09 34.44
CA ALA A 77 10.17 -7.81 34.94
C ALA A 77 11.11 -7.07 33.97
N LYS A 78 11.97 -7.79 33.24
CA LYS A 78 12.83 -7.19 32.19
C LYS A 78 11.98 -6.58 31.05
N ARG A 79 11.02 -7.35 30.52
CA ARG A 79 10.08 -6.94 29.45
C ARG A 79 9.19 -5.77 29.86
N PHE A 80 8.62 -5.82 31.07
CA PHE A 80 7.74 -4.78 31.60
C PHE A 80 8.48 -3.45 31.77
N ASN A 81 9.70 -3.46 32.31
CA ASN A 81 10.50 -2.25 32.47
C ASN A 81 10.94 -1.65 31.12
N ALA A 82 11.32 -2.47 30.14
CA ALA A 82 11.67 -2.00 28.80
C ALA A 82 10.47 -1.31 28.09
N LEU A 83 9.27 -1.91 28.16
CA LEU A 83 8.03 -1.30 27.64
C LEU A 83 7.67 -0.02 28.39
N LYS A 84 7.78 -0.01 29.73
CA LYS A 84 7.55 1.18 30.57
C LYS A 84 8.48 2.33 30.18
N GLU A 85 9.77 2.07 30.03
CA GLU A 85 10.77 3.06 29.62
C GLU A 85 10.47 3.61 28.23
N GLN A 86 10.18 2.73 27.26
CA GLN A 86 9.81 3.13 25.90
C GLN A 86 8.56 4.01 25.85
N VAL A 87 7.49 3.64 26.56
CA VAL A 87 6.25 4.44 26.63
C VAL A 87 6.53 5.78 27.32
N THR A 88 7.29 5.80 28.41
CA THR A 88 7.67 7.03 29.12
C THR A 88 8.46 7.98 28.20
N GLN A 89 9.43 7.45 27.45
CA GLN A 89 10.23 8.23 26.49
C GLN A 89 9.35 8.82 25.37
N LYS A 90 8.43 8.04 24.79
CA LYS A 90 7.54 8.53 23.72
C LYS A 90 6.56 9.59 24.23
N LEU A 91 5.94 9.37 25.39
CA LEU A 91 5.08 10.36 26.04
C LEU A 91 5.83 11.66 26.35
N SER A 92 7.06 11.58 26.89
CA SER A 92 7.88 12.75 27.17
C SER A 92 8.24 13.52 25.89
N ASN A 93 8.57 12.82 24.80
CA ASN A 93 8.87 13.44 23.51
C ASN A 93 7.64 14.13 22.91
N GLU A 94 6.43 13.56 23.07
CA GLU A 94 5.18 14.20 22.61
C GLU A 94 4.81 15.44 23.44
N ILE A 95 5.04 15.41 24.76
CA ILE A 95 4.85 16.58 25.64
C ILE A 95 5.83 17.70 25.26
N GLU A 96 7.11 17.38 25.06
CA GLU A 96 8.14 18.36 24.66
C GLU A 96 7.88 18.93 23.25
N ALA A 97 7.43 18.11 22.30
CA ALA A 97 7.00 18.60 20.99
C ALA A 97 5.82 19.58 21.09
N LYS A 98 4.84 19.31 21.97
CA LYS A 98 3.72 20.23 22.25
C LYS A 98 4.18 21.50 22.95
N LYS A 99 5.18 21.42 23.83
CA LYS A 99 5.82 22.58 24.48
C LYS A 99 6.46 23.49 23.44
N GLN A 100 7.25 22.92 22.53
CA GLN A 100 7.92 23.67 21.46
C GLN A 100 6.91 24.30 20.49
N GLU A 101 5.82 23.61 20.14
CA GLU A 101 4.73 24.17 19.35
C GLU A 101 4.03 25.35 20.05
N TYR A 102 3.80 25.24 21.36
CA TYR A 102 3.18 26.29 22.19
C TYR A 102 4.07 27.54 22.31
N LEU A 103 5.38 27.35 22.50
CA LEU A 103 6.38 28.43 22.52
C LEU A 103 6.52 29.10 21.14
N ALA A 104 6.51 28.33 20.05
CA ALA A 104 6.60 28.84 18.68
C ALA A 104 5.39 29.72 18.28
N GLN A 105 4.26 29.61 18.98
CA GLN A 105 3.09 30.49 18.84
C GLN A 105 3.23 31.81 19.62
N GLY A 106 4.33 32.02 20.35
CA GLY A 106 4.60 33.24 21.12
C GLY A 106 4.03 33.25 22.53
N ASN A 107 3.58 32.10 23.05
CA ASN A 107 3.10 31.98 24.42
C ASN A 107 4.27 31.85 25.42
N ALA A 108 4.06 32.27 26.67
CA ALA A 108 5.06 32.15 27.74
C ALA A 108 5.13 30.70 28.28
N GLU A 109 6.34 30.20 28.56
CA GLU A 109 6.57 28.84 29.05
C GLU A 109 5.82 28.53 30.36
N GLU A 110 5.69 29.53 31.23
CA GLU A 110 4.98 29.51 32.51
C GLU A 110 3.48 29.18 32.41
N HIS A 111 2.92 29.12 31.20
CA HIS A 111 1.50 28.82 30.94
C HIS A 111 1.31 27.52 30.13
N PHE A 112 2.37 26.76 29.89
CA PHE A 112 2.28 25.46 29.23
C PHE A 112 1.76 24.37 30.19
N ASP A 113 0.46 24.08 30.10
CA ASP A 113 -0.17 22.90 30.70
C ASP A 113 -0.62 21.93 29.59
N PHE A 114 0.06 20.78 29.48
CA PHE A 114 -0.33 19.70 28.59
C PHE A 114 -0.16 18.34 29.28
N HIS A 115 -1.30 17.74 29.63
CA HIS A 115 -1.38 16.38 30.18
C HIS A 115 -1.63 15.36 29.07
N HIS A 116 -0.67 14.46 28.84
CA HIS A 116 -0.81 13.42 27.79
C HIS A 116 -1.89 12.38 28.15
N PRO A 117 -2.83 12.06 27.25
CA PRO A 117 -3.99 11.23 27.57
C PRO A 117 -3.68 9.78 27.98
N LEU A 118 -2.49 9.25 27.67
CA LEU A 118 -2.06 7.90 28.06
C LEU A 118 -1.29 7.87 29.39
N ALA A 119 -0.92 9.02 29.98
CA ALA A 119 -0.09 9.07 31.18
C ALA A 119 -0.79 8.46 32.41
N SER A 120 -2.12 8.67 32.54
CA SER A 120 -2.93 8.06 33.60
C SER A 120 -2.98 6.53 33.48
N ARG A 121 -3.12 5.99 32.25
CA ARG A 121 -3.10 4.55 31.98
C ARG A 121 -1.74 3.94 32.29
N LEU A 122 -0.64 4.58 31.89
CA LEU A 122 0.71 4.16 32.25
C LEU A 122 0.90 4.09 33.77
N SER A 123 0.48 5.12 34.50
CA SER A 123 0.57 5.17 35.96
C SER A 123 -0.23 4.04 36.64
N ALA A 124 -1.47 3.81 36.20
CA ALA A 124 -2.30 2.72 36.73
C ALA A 124 -1.67 1.34 36.50
N ILE A 125 -1.19 1.05 35.28
CA ILE A 125 -0.55 -0.22 34.92
C ILE A 125 0.75 -0.43 35.73
N VAL A 126 1.55 0.62 35.93
CA VAL A 126 2.79 0.55 36.75
C VAL A 126 2.49 0.29 38.22
N ASN A 127 1.43 0.88 38.78
CA ASN A 127 1.02 0.63 40.16
C ASN A 127 0.51 -0.81 40.37
N ILE A 128 -0.35 -1.31 39.48
CA ILE A 128 -0.85 -2.70 39.53
C ILE A 128 0.31 -3.70 39.40
N TYR A 129 1.27 -3.43 38.51
CA TYR A 129 2.47 -4.27 38.39
C TYR A 129 3.30 -4.28 39.67
N LYS A 130 3.48 -3.12 40.32
CA LYS A 130 4.19 -3.04 41.60
C LYS A 130 3.48 -3.85 42.69
N GLU A 131 2.16 -3.74 42.82
CA GLU A 131 1.38 -4.51 43.81
C GLU A 131 1.51 -6.03 43.57
N LYS A 132 1.54 -6.47 42.29
CA LYS A 132 1.83 -7.86 41.93
C LYS A 132 3.27 -8.29 42.25
N LEU A 133 4.25 -7.40 42.09
CA LEU A 133 5.65 -7.69 42.43
C LEU A 133 5.84 -7.79 43.96
N ASP A 134 5.27 -6.85 44.71
CA ASP A 134 5.33 -6.80 46.18
C ASP A 134 4.63 -8.01 46.82
N THR A 135 3.56 -8.54 46.20
CA THR A 135 2.88 -9.76 46.66
C THR A 135 3.63 -11.03 46.25
N PHE A 136 4.22 -11.09 45.05
CA PHE A 136 5.08 -12.19 44.63
C PHE A 136 6.29 -12.37 45.54
N HIS A 137 7.02 -11.28 45.86
CA HIS A 137 8.20 -11.37 46.72
C HIS A 137 7.86 -11.80 48.15
N LYS A 138 6.73 -11.35 48.72
CA LYS A 138 6.26 -11.81 50.04
C LYS A 138 5.89 -13.30 50.04
N ALA A 139 5.27 -13.80 48.97
CA ALA A 139 4.97 -15.22 48.85
C ALA A 139 6.25 -16.06 48.75
N GLN A 140 7.22 -15.62 47.94
CA GLN A 140 8.54 -16.24 47.81
C GLN A 140 9.35 -16.23 49.13
N GLU A 141 9.27 -15.14 49.90
CA GLU A 141 9.93 -15.02 51.21
C GLU A 141 9.36 -16.03 52.23
N VAL A 142 8.03 -16.17 52.29
CA VAL A 142 7.35 -17.18 53.11
C VAL A 142 7.68 -18.61 52.66
N GLU A 143 7.76 -18.86 51.34
CA GLU A 143 8.16 -20.16 50.81
C GLU A 143 9.62 -20.50 51.16
N HIS A 144 10.54 -19.56 50.98
CA HIS A 144 11.95 -19.71 51.33
C HIS A 144 12.15 -19.95 52.84
N GLN A 145 11.39 -19.28 53.70
CA GLN A 145 11.43 -19.52 55.15
C GLN A 145 10.94 -20.93 55.49
N LYS A 146 9.82 -21.38 54.91
CA LYS A 146 9.33 -22.75 55.12
C LYS A 146 10.36 -23.78 54.65
N ASN A 147 10.95 -23.59 53.48
CA ASN A 147 11.98 -24.49 52.94
C ASN A 147 13.25 -24.49 53.81
N LEU A 148 13.58 -23.37 54.47
CA LEU A 148 14.67 -23.28 55.45
C LEU A 148 14.36 -24.10 56.70
N ASP A 149 13.15 -23.97 57.26
CA ASP A 149 12.70 -24.73 58.43
C ASP A 149 12.66 -26.24 58.12
N ASP A 150 12.10 -26.64 56.97
CA ASP A 150 12.07 -28.04 56.49
C ASP A 150 13.50 -28.61 56.33
N ARG A 151 14.45 -27.82 55.80
CA ARG A 151 15.86 -28.23 55.63
C ARG A 151 16.61 -28.32 56.96
N LEU A 152 16.36 -27.43 57.92
CA LEU A 152 16.89 -27.55 59.29
C LEU A 152 16.35 -28.81 59.98
N ALA A 153 15.07 -29.15 59.79
CA ALA A 153 14.47 -30.38 60.29
C ALA A 153 14.98 -31.67 59.59
N ILE A 154 15.55 -31.58 58.38
CA ILE A 154 16.28 -32.68 57.73
C ILE A 154 17.68 -32.85 58.36
N ILE A 155 18.38 -31.74 58.59
CA ILE A 155 19.69 -31.70 59.24
C ILE A 155 19.64 -32.28 60.66
N GLU A 156 18.66 -31.86 61.47
CA GLU A 156 18.54 -32.36 62.85
C GLU A 156 18.17 -33.87 62.87
N ARG A 157 17.43 -34.37 61.88
CA ARG A 157 17.22 -35.83 61.71
C ARG A 157 18.52 -36.57 61.35
N LEU A 158 19.34 -36.02 60.46
CA LEU A 158 20.65 -36.59 60.08
C LEU A 158 21.60 -36.67 61.27
N LYS A 159 21.66 -35.61 62.07
CA LYS A 159 22.44 -35.53 63.31
C LYS A 159 21.99 -36.59 64.33
N ASN A 160 20.69 -36.64 64.63
CA ASN A 160 20.14 -37.62 65.57
C ASN A 160 20.38 -39.08 65.13
N LEU A 161 20.48 -39.34 63.82
CA LEU A 161 20.73 -40.69 63.28
C LEU A 161 22.08 -41.29 63.72
N TYR A 162 23.11 -40.47 64.01
CA TYR A 162 24.39 -40.97 64.56
C TYR A 162 24.62 -40.61 66.03
N THR A 163 23.89 -39.64 66.61
CA THR A 163 24.04 -39.29 68.05
C THR A 163 23.07 -40.02 68.98
N SER A 164 21.92 -40.49 68.46
CA SER A 164 20.74 -40.77 69.32
C SER A 164 19.80 -41.87 68.78
N SER A 165 20.25 -42.71 67.85
CA SER A 165 19.44 -43.79 67.27
C SER A 165 19.09 -44.90 68.28
N GLU A 166 17.82 -45.34 68.27
CA GLU A 166 17.36 -46.46 69.10
C GLU A 166 17.91 -47.82 68.61
N PRO A 167 18.18 -48.78 69.51
CA PRO A 167 18.58 -50.14 69.14
C PRO A 167 17.57 -50.81 68.21
N GLY A 168 18.01 -51.23 67.02
CA GLY A 168 17.15 -51.80 65.97
C GLY A 168 16.71 -50.82 64.87
N THR A 169 17.08 -49.54 64.97
CA THR A 169 16.88 -48.55 63.90
C THR A 169 17.54 -49.01 62.59
N ASN A 170 16.79 -49.03 61.48
CA ASN A 170 17.35 -49.30 60.16
C ASN A 170 18.03 -48.03 59.61
N LEU A 171 19.31 -47.85 59.96
CA LEU A 171 20.13 -46.69 59.59
C LEU A 171 20.19 -46.48 58.07
N PHE A 172 20.29 -47.55 57.28
CA PHE A 172 20.35 -47.49 55.81
C PHE A 172 19.07 -46.96 55.17
N LYS A 173 17.90 -47.36 55.69
CA LYS A 173 16.61 -46.79 55.27
C LYS A 173 16.51 -45.32 55.66
N ALA A 174 16.84 -44.99 56.91
CA ALA A 174 16.74 -43.63 57.43
C ALA A 174 17.65 -42.63 56.69
N ILE A 175 18.91 -42.99 56.42
CA ILE A 175 19.83 -42.12 55.66
C ILE A 175 19.36 -41.93 54.22
N ARG A 176 18.76 -42.95 53.59
CA ARG A 176 18.15 -42.82 52.26
C ARG A 176 16.99 -41.84 52.29
N GLU A 177 16.05 -41.99 53.23
CA GLU A 177 14.91 -41.07 53.39
C GLU A 177 15.36 -39.62 53.68
N ILE A 178 16.48 -39.44 54.38
CA ILE A 178 17.09 -38.13 54.66
C ILE A 178 17.78 -37.53 53.41
N LYS A 179 18.55 -38.32 52.66
CA LYS A 179 19.16 -37.89 51.37
C LYS A 179 18.08 -37.52 50.35
N GLU A 180 17.02 -38.32 50.27
CA GLU A 180 15.86 -38.09 49.40
C GLU A 180 15.09 -36.82 49.81
N ALA A 181 14.82 -36.63 51.11
CA ALA A 181 14.21 -35.41 51.62
C ALA A 181 15.07 -34.16 51.37
N TRP A 182 16.40 -34.26 51.49
CA TRP A 182 17.33 -33.14 51.22
C TRP A 182 17.34 -32.72 49.75
N GLY A 183 17.31 -33.69 48.83
CA GLY A 183 17.21 -33.45 47.39
C GLY A 183 15.85 -32.87 46.98
N ASN A 184 14.77 -33.31 47.62
CA ASN A 184 13.40 -32.86 47.34
C ASN A 184 13.00 -31.54 48.03
N ALA A 185 13.80 -31.02 48.96
CA ALA A 185 13.49 -29.79 49.68
C ALA A 185 13.64 -28.54 48.79
N GLY A 186 12.74 -27.56 48.94
CA GLY A 186 12.67 -26.39 48.06
C GLY A 186 13.84 -25.40 48.20
N GLN A 187 13.77 -24.31 47.41
CA GLN A 187 14.77 -23.24 47.43
C GLN A 187 14.70 -22.41 48.72
N VAL A 188 15.85 -21.89 49.15
CA VAL A 188 16.00 -21.04 50.34
C VAL A 188 16.69 -19.72 49.98
N ALA A 189 16.63 -18.75 50.88
CA ALA A 189 17.36 -17.49 50.72
C ALA A 189 18.87 -17.72 50.51
N LYS A 190 19.47 -16.94 49.61
CA LYS A 190 20.89 -17.09 49.22
C LYS A 190 21.87 -16.87 50.39
N SER A 191 21.48 -16.14 51.42
CA SER A 191 22.25 -15.97 52.65
C SER A 191 22.42 -17.28 53.42
N GLU A 192 21.34 -18.05 53.55
CA GLU A 192 21.32 -19.26 54.38
C GLU A 192 21.91 -20.48 53.67
N PHE A 193 21.78 -20.53 52.33
CA PHE A 193 22.16 -21.69 51.53
C PHE A 193 23.58 -22.22 51.84
N LYS A 194 24.59 -21.33 51.94
CA LYS A 194 25.98 -21.74 52.22
C LYS A 194 26.13 -22.37 53.60
N ASN A 195 25.59 -21.73 54.64
CA ASN A 195 25.67 -22.23 56.02
C ASN A 195 24.93 -23.56 56.18
N LEU A 196 23.73 -23.63 55.64
CA LEU A 196 22.83 -24.77 55.70
C LEU A 196 23.40 -25.99 54.94
N ASN A 197 23.97 -25.79 53.75
CA ASN A 197 24.60 -26.85 52.96
C ASN A 197 25.87 -27.39 53.66
N ASN A 198 26.72 -26.51 54.18
CA ASN A 198 27.91 -26.91 54.97
C ASN A 198 27.52 -27.73 56.20
N ASN A 199 26.46 -27.34 56.90
CA ASN A 199 25.96 -28.01 58.10
C ASN A 199 25.43 -29.43 57.78
N TYR A 200 24.64 -29.58 56.71
CA TYR A 200 24.20 -30.90 56.22
C TYR A 200 25.38 -31.81 55.87
N PHE A 201 26.36 -31.33 55.09
CA PHE A 201 27.52 -32.15 54.70
C PHE A 201 28.44 -32.49 55.87
N HIS A 202 28.55 -31.63 56.89
CA HIS A 202 29.22 -31.96 58.15
C HIS A 202 28.53 -33.17 58.84
N HIS A 203 27.22 -33.11 59.09
CA HIS A 203 26.52 -34.22 59.73
C HIS A 203 26.45 -35.49 58.87
N LEU A 204 26.45 -35.37 57.54
CA LEU A 204 26.57 -36.51 56.62
C LEU A 204 27.93 -37.20 56.76
N LYS A 205 29.02 -36.43 56.86
CA LYS A 205 30.36 -36.96 57.12
C LYS A 205 30.43 -37.67 58.47
N MET A 206 29.89 -37.08 59.54
CA MET A 206 29.86 -37.71 60.88
C MET A 206 29.03 -39.02 60.90
N PHE A 207 27.95 -39.09 60.13
CA PHE A 207 27.19 -40.33 59.95
C PHE A 207 27.99 -41.41 59.20
N ASN A 208 28.73 -41.04 58.16
CA ASN A 208 29.59 -41.97 57.42
C ASN A 208 30.76 -42.48 58.29
N GLU A 209 31.42 -41.61 59.06
CA GLU A 209 32.49 -41.99 60.00
C GLU A 209 32.02 -42.98 61.08
N MET A 210 30.73 -42.92 61.45
CA MET A 210 30.09 -43.91 62.33
C MET A 210 29.81 -45.24 61.62
N LEU A 211 29.49 -45.22 60.31
CA LEU A 211 29.33 -46.43 59.49
C LEU A 211 30.66 -47.13 59.16
N ASP A 212 31.76 -46.40 59.01
CA ASP A 212 33.09 -46.92 58.62
C ASP A 212 33.67 -47.97 59.61
N LEU A 213 33.07 -48.15 60.79
CA LEU A 213 33.35 -49.31 61.65
C LEU A 213 32.89 -50.65 61.04
N ASN A 214 32.07 -50.66 59.99
CA ASN A 214 31.56 -51.85 59.31
C ASN A 214 32.30 -52.13 57.99
N LYS A 215 33.53 -52.66 58.12
CA LYS A 215 34.48 -52.87 57.02
C LYS A 215 33.92 -53.61 55.77
N GLU A 216 32.99 -54.55 55.95
CA GLU A 216 32.39 -55.36 54.89
C GLU A 216 31.46 -54.58 53.95
N TYR A 217 30.97 -53.40 54.38
CA TYR A 217 30.15 -52.49 53.57
C TYR A 217 31.01 -51.66 52.60
N LEU A 218 32.20 -51.22 53.06
CA LEU A 218 33.12 -50.38 52.28
C LEU A 218 33.59 -51.08 50.99
N GLU A 219 33.85 -52.39 51.06
CA GLU A 219 34.23 -53.20 49.89
C GLU A 219 33.08 -53.31 48.86
N GLN A 220 31.82 -53.31 49.32
CA GLN A 220 30.65 -53.30 48.43
C GLN A 220 30.45 -51.93 47.76
N GLU A 221 30.59 -50.82 48.49
CA GLU A 221 30.54 -49.47 47.89
C GLU A 221 31.68 -49.25 46.90
N PHE A 222 32.91 -49.67 47.21
CA PHE A 222 34.04 -49.59 46.26
C PHE A 222 33.77 -50.39 44.97
N SER A 223 33.19 -51.59 45.07
CA SER A 223 32.83 -52.41 43.90
C SER A 223 31.73 -51.75 43.05
N HIS A 224 30.68 -51.25 43.69
CA HIS A 224 29.57 -50.57 43.01
C HIS A 224 30.00 -49.27 42.32
N ASN A 225 30.79 -48.44 43.02
CA ASN A 225 31.31 -47.18 42.48
C ASN A 225 32.32 -47.43 41.34
N LEU A 226 33.10 -48.52 41.42
CA LEU A 226 33.97 -48.96 40.33
C LEU A 226 33.16 -49.40 39.10
N GLU A 227 32.04 -50.12 39.27
CA GLU A 227 31.15 -50.46 38.15
C GLU A 227 30.60 -49.18 37.50
N LYS A 228 30.12 -48.21 38.29
CA LYS A 228 29.67 -46.91 37.79
C LYS A 228 30.75 -46.16 37.02
N ARG A 229 32.01 -46.15 37.49
CA ARG A 229 33.13 -45.55 36.74
C ARG A 229 33.29 -46.20 35.35
N HIS A 230 33.21 -47.53 35.27
CA HIS A 230 33.27 -48.23 33.98
C HIS A 230 32.06 -47.92 33.09
N GLN A 231 30.85 -47.80 33.64
CA GLN A 231 29.66 -47.39 32.90
C GLN A 231 29.79 -45.94 32.36
N ILE A 232 30.32 -45.02 33.17
CA ILE A 232 30.61 -43.63 32.77
C ILE A 232 31.67 -43.57 31.66
N ILE A 233 32.78 -44.32 31.80
CA ILE A 233 33.83 -44.45 30.79
C ILE A 233 33.27 -45.02 29.47
N GLN A 234 32.47 -46.08 29.55
CA GLN A 234 31.85 -46.69 28.37
C GLN A 234 30.90 -45.72 27.66
N ARG A 235 30.05 -45.01 28.41
CA ARG A 235 29.17 -43.99 27.84
C ARG A 235 29.97 -42.84 27.22
N ALA A 236 31.07 -42.41 27.84
CA ALA A 236 31.97 -41.41 27.27
C ALA A 236 32.59 -41.86 25.94
N LYS A 237 32.96 -43.14 25.78
CA LYS A 237 33.44 -43.69 24.50
C LYS A 237 32.39 -43.56 23.41
N GLU A 238 31.13 -43.84 23.71
CA GLU A 238 30.00 -43.70 22.76
C GLU A 238 29.75 -42.24 22.32
N LEU A 239 30.16 -41.25 23.14
CA LEU A 239 30.07 -39.83 22.76
C LEU A 239 31.17 -39.38 21.78
N LEU A 240 32.21 -40.18 21.56
CA LEU A 240 33.19 -39.92 20.49
C LEU A 240 32.54 -40.03 19.10
N ASP A 241 31.64 -41.00 18.91
CA ASP A 241 30.95 -41.25 17.63
C ASP A 241 29.60 -40.50 17.49
N GLU A 242 29.16 -39.77 18.51
CA GLU A 242 27.93 -38.96 18.45
C GLU A 242 28.08 -37.84 17.40
N LYS A 243 27.14 -37.80 16.45
CA LYS A 243 27.15 -36.87 15.32
C LYS A 243 26.84 -35.45 15.75
N VAL A 244 25.99 -35.28 16.76
CA VAL A 244 25.65 -33.97 17.31
C VAL A 244 26.64 -33.60 18.40
N VAL A 245 27.76 -32.98 18.02
CA VAL A 245 28.85 -32.54 18.93
C VAL A 245 28.32 -31.78 20.16
N GLN A 246 27.31 -30.90 19.99
CA GLN A 246 26.72 -30.17 21.12
C GLN A 246 26.06 -31.11 22.15
N LYS A 247 25.42 -32.20 21.69
CA LYS A 247 24.87 -33.23 22.57
C LYS A 247 25.99 -33.98 23.28
N ALA A 248 27.06 -34.36 22.55
CA ALA A 248 28.23 -35.01 23.15
C ALA A 248 28.87 -34.15 24.26
N LEU A 249 29.04 -32.85 24.04
CA LEU A 249 29.57 -31.92 25.05
C LEU A 249 28.62 -31.76 26.25
N ASN A 250 27.31 -31.61 26.03
CA ASN A 250 26.32 -31.50 27.10
C ASN A 250 26.26 -32.78 27.95
N GLU A 251 26.27 -33.95 27.29
CA GLU A 251 26.17 -35.25 27.96
C GLU A 251 27.46 -35.60 28.72
N LEU A 252 28.64 -35.27 28.16
CA LEU A 252 29.91 -35.34 28.87
C LEU A 252 29.92 -34.51 30.16
N GLN A 253 29.32 -33.32 30.15
CA GLN A 253 29.25 -32.48 31.34
C GLN A 253 28.33 -33.08 32.43
N TYR A 254 27.33 -33.87 32.03
CA TYR A 254 26.57 -34.72 32.96
C TYR A 254 27.36 -35.95 33.44
N LEU A 255 28.18 -36.57 32.60
CA LEU A 255 29.08 -37.67 33.01
C LEU A 255 30.11 -37.21 34.06
N HIS A 256 30.66 -35.99 33.94
CA HIS A 256 31.51 -35.39 34.98
C HIS A 256 30.77 -35.18 36.31
N LYS A 257 29.48 -34.82 36.24
CA LYS A 257 28.63 -34.69 37.44
C LYS A 257 28.41 -36.06 38.10
N LEU A 258 28.03 -37.08 37.32
CA LEU A 258 27.88 -38.46 37.82
C LEU A 258 29.18 -39.00 38.43
N TRP A 259 30.33 -38.71 37.83
CA TRP A 259 31.62 -39.12 38.36
C TRP A 259 31.84 -38.60 39.80
N LYS A 260 31.56 -37.32 40.01
CA LYS A 260 31.76 -36.63 41.30
C LYS A 260 30.68 -36.93 42.35
N GLU A 261 29.44 -37.18 41.95
CA GLU A 261 28.32 -37.38 42.87
C GLU A 261 27.98 -38.85 43.15
N GLU A 262 28.33 -39.77 42.24
CA GLU A 262 27.88 -41.17 42.30
C GLU A 262 28.99 -42.22 42.17
N ALA A 263 30.24 -41.83 41.88
CA ALA A 263 31.35 -42.76 41.57
C ALA A 263 32.59 -42.59 42.48
N GLU A 264 32.41 -42.01 43.68
CA GLU A 264 33.41 -41.90 44.74
C GLU A 264 32.81 -42.29 46.10
N PRO A 265 33.59 -42.89 47.03
CA PRO A 265 34.99 -43.31 46.88
C PRO A 265 35.15 -44.65 46.13
N VAL A 266 36.38 -44.94 45.67
CA VAL A 266 36.82 -46.24 45.16
C VAL A 266 38.18 -46.61 45.77
N ALA A 267 38.51 -47.90 45.76
CA ALA A 267 39.80 -48.42 46.21
C ALA A 267 40.98 -47.77 45.48
N GLU A 268 42.07 -47.55 46.23
CA GLU A 268 43.25 -46.78 45.81
C GLU A 268 43.79 -47.22 44.44
N GLU A 269 43.94 -48.54 44.24
CA GLU A 269 44.52 -49.18 43.05
C GLU A 269 43.75 -48.91 41.73
N PHE A 270 42.48 -48.52 41.81
CA PHE A 270 41.66 -48.19 40.64
C PHE A 270 41.42 -46.69 40.47
N ARG A 271 41.73 -45.85 41.47
CA ARG A 271 41.32 -44.44 41.50
C ARG A 271 41.95 -43.63 40.35
N GLU A 272 43.27 -43.68 40.21
CA GLU A 272 43.99 -42.97 39.14
C GLU A 272 43.69 -43.57 37.77
N LYS A 273 43.83 -44.90 37.62
CA LYS A 273 43.66 -45.60 36.34
C LYS A 273 42.31 -45.32 35.68
N THR A 274 41.22 -45.35 36.45
CA THR A 274 39.88 -45.05 35.92
C THR A 274 39.73 -43.57 35.59
N TRP A 275 40.30 -42.68 36.41
CA TRP A 275 40.26 -41.23 36.17
C TRP A 275 41.00 -40.84 34.89
N ASP A 276 42.21 -41.33 34.67
CA ASP A 276 42.99 -40.99 33.46
C ASP A 276 42.33 -41.52 32.17
N GLU A 277 41.70 -42.70 32.20
CA GLU A 277 40.93 -43.21 31.06
C GLU A 277 39.73 -42.29 30.74
N PHE A 278 38.93 -41.91 31.75
CA PHE A 278 37.81 -40.98 31.56
C PHE A 278 38.26 -39.59 31.07
N LYS A 279 39.36 -39.08 31.63
CA LYS A 279 39.99 -37.79 31.29
C LYS A 279 40.55 -37.76 29.86
N GLU A 280 41.18 -38.84 29.39
CA GLU A 280 41.64 -38.95 28.00
C GLU A 280 40.47 -38.88 27.01
N ILE A 281 39.37 -39.59 27.30
CA ILE A 281 38.15 -39.56 26.48
C ILE A 281 37.49 -38.17 26.53
N SER A 282 37.39 -37.57 27.72
CA SER A 282 36.85 -36.22 27.91
C SER A 282 37.61 -35.17 27.10
N ASN A 283 38.94 -35.26 27.05
CA ASN A 283 39.77 -34.34 26.25
C ASN A 283 39.46 -34.47 24.76
N LYS A 284 39.40 -35.70 24.23
CA LYS A 284 39.04 -35.94 22.81
C LYS A 284 37.67 -35.39 22.45
N ILE A 285 36.66 -35.55 23.31
CA ILE A 285 35.33 -34.96 23.09
C ILE A 285 35.39 -33.41 23.15
N HIS A 286 36.21 -32.83 24.02
CA HIS A 286 36.40 -31.37 24.07
C HIS A 286 37.12 -30.82 22.83
N GLU A 287 38.06 -31.56 22.23
CA GLU A 287 38.72 -31.19 20.96
C GLU A 287 37.71 -31.06 19.81
N ARG A 288 36.67 -31.91 19.79
CA ARG A 288 35.55 -31.84 18.83
C ARG A 288 34.75 -30.54 18.90
N LYS A 289 34.90 -29.71 19.94
CA LYS A 289 34.35 -28.34 19.98
C LYS A 289 34.80 -27.49 18.79
N SER A 290 35.97 -27.78 18.20
CA SER A 290 36.44 -27.18 16.95
C SER A 290 35.53 -27.48 15.75
N GLU A 291 34.98 -28.69 15.63
CA GLU A 291 33.99 -29.08 14.61
C GLU A 291 32.75 -28.19 14.68
N LEU A 292 32.24 -27.96 15.90
CA LEU A 292 31.09 -27.09 16.16
C LEU A 292 31.32 -25.66 15.69
N ILE A 293 32.49 -25.10 16.00
CA ILE A 293 32.85 -23.73 15.60
C ILE A 293 32.94 -23.65 14.08
N ALA A 294 33.57 -24.62 13.41
CA ALA A 294 33.67 -24.66 11.95
C ALA A 294 32.30 -24.77 11.26
N VAL A 295 31.37 -25.59 11.79
CA VAL A 295 29.99 -25.67 11.30
C VAL A 295 29.27 -24.33 11.49
N MET A 296 29.34 -23.74 12.68
CA MET A 296 28.69 -22.44 12.97
C MET A 296 29.27 -21.29 12.14
N GLU A 297 30.57 -21.29 11.84
CA GLU A 297 31.19 -20.30 10.95
C GLU A 297 30.75 -20.50 9.49
N THR A 298 30.62 -21.75 9.05
CA THR A 298 30.09 -22.09 7.72
C THR A 298 28.63 -21.63 7.57
N GLU A 299 27.75 -21.96 8.52
CA GLU A 299 26.35 -21.50 8.52
C GLU A 299 26.24 -19.97 8.55
N GLN A 300 27.10 -19.29 9.32
CA GLN A 300 27.15 -17.83 9.36
C GLN A 300 27.58 -17.24 8.01
N GLN A 301 28.55 -17.84 7.32
CA GLN A 301 29.00 -17.41 6.00
C GLN A 301 27.91 -17.64 4.93
N ASP A 302 27.22 -18.78 4.99
CA ASP A 302 26.05 -19.10 4.16
C ASP A 302 24.92 -18.08 4.34
N ASN A 303 24.63 -17.70 5.59
CA ASN A 303 23.66 -16.65 5.91
C ASN A 303 24.13 -15.28 5.41
N LEU A 304 25.43 -14.97 5.50
CA LEU A 304 26.00 -13.71 5.02
C LEU A 304 25.84 -13.57 3.51
N GLU A 305 26.12 -14.61 2.74
CA GLU A 305 25.89 -14.61 1.29
C GLU A 305 24.42 -14.36 0.95
N LYS A 306 23.50 -15.11 1.57
CA LYS A 306 22.06 -14.98 1.33
C LYS A 306 21.56 -13.57 1.67
N LYS A 307 21.95 -13.03 2.83
CA LYS A 307 21.64 -11.65 3.23
C LYS A 307 22.25 -10.60 2.30
N THR A 308 23.44 -10.83 1.75
CA THR A 308 24.10 -9.92 0.82
C THR A 308 23.37 -9.89 -0.54
N LYS A 309 23.01 -11.06 -1.08
CA LYS A 309 22.20 -11.20 -2.30
C LYS A 309 20.83 -10.50 -2.16
N ILE A 310 20.17 -10.62 -1.01
CA ILE A 310 18.94 -9.88 -0.70
C ILE A 310 19.17 -8.36 -0.71
N ILE A 311 20.25 -7.85 -0.11
CA ILE A 311 20.58 -6.42 -0.15
C ILE A 311 20.83 -5.93 -1.59
N GLU A 312 21.50 -6.72 -2.42
CA GLU A 312 21.72 -6.41 -3.84
C GLU A 312 20.39 -6.35 -4.62
N GLU A 313 19.50 -7.32 -4.44
CA GLU A 313 18.16 -7.27 -5.04
C GLU A 313 17.36 -6.03 -4.58
N LEU A 314 17.37 -5.72 -3.28
CA LEU A 314 16.73 -4.51 -2.75
C LEU A 314 17.32 -3.22 -3.36
N LYS A 315 18.63 -3.16 -3.63
CA LYS A 315 19.28 -2.04 -4.33
C LYS A 315 18.76 -1.89 -5.77
N THR A 316 18.56 -3.00 -6.50
CA THR A 316 17.96 -2.93 -7.85
C THR A 316 16.52 -2.42 -7.84
N LEU A 317 15.74 -2.76 -6.80
CA LEU A 317 14.35 -2.32 -6.65
C LEU A 317 14.22 -0.83 -6.29
N ALA A 318 15.27 -0.22 -5.72
CA ALA A 318 15.33 1.22 -5.46
C ALA A 318 15.62 2.07 -6.72
N ALA A 319 16.16 1.47 -7.79
CA ALA A 319 16.61 2.17 -9.01
C ALA A 319 15.90 1.67 -10.30
N PRO A 320 14.57 1.80 -10.43
CA PRO A 320 13.82 1.35 -11.60
C PRO A 320 14.14 2.12 -12.88
N GLN A 321 14.29 1.39 -14.00
CA GLN A 321 14.35 1.98 -15.35
C GLN A 321 12.98 2.43 -15.88
N ASN A 322 11.90 1.70 -15.55
CA ASN A 322 10.54 1.96 -16.05
C ASN A 322 9.59 2.33 -14.90
N ILE A 323 9.54 3.62 -14.57
CA ILE A 323 8.85 4.12 -13.37
C ILE A 323 7.35 4.30 -13.64
N ASN A 324 6.50 3.44 -13.06
CA ASN A 324 5.05 3.61 -13.07
C ASN A 324 4.39 3.05 -11.79
N HIS A 325 3.09 3.30 -11.59
CA HIS A 325 2.37 2.87 -10.39
C HIS A 325 2.34 1.35 -10.19
N SER A 326 2.21 0.57 -11.28
CA SER A 326 2.18 -0.90 -11.23
C SER A 326 3.54 -1.46 -10.82
N TYR A 327 4.64 -0.90 -11.34
CA TYR A 327 6.00 -1.23 -10.87
C TYR A 327 6.11 -1.03 -9.36
N TRP A 328 5.72 0.15 -8.84
CA TRP A 328 5.85 0.41 -7.41
C TRP A 328 4.99 -0.51 -6.55
N GLN A 329 3.78 -0.90 -6.99
CA GLN A 329 2.97 -1.90 -6.28
C GLN A 329 3.67 -3.27 -6.22
N GLN A 330 4.23 -3.73 -7.33
CA GLN A 330 4.97 -5.00 -7.39
C GLN A 330 6.26 -4.96 -6.55
N ALA A 331 7.01 -3.87 -6.66
CA ALA A 331 8.26 -3.66 -5.92
C ALA A 331 8.02 -3.57 -4.41
N ILE A 332 6.97 -2.87 -3.96
CA ILE A 332 6.59 -2.83 -2.52
C ILE A 332 6.35 -4.24 -1.99
N LYS A 333 5.64 -5.10 -2.73
CA LYS A 333 5.43 -6.48 -2.31
C LYS A 333 6.77 -7.24 -2.24
N LYS A 334 7.57 -7.21 -3.32
CA LYS A 334 8.86 -7.94 -3.35
C LYS A 334 9.82 -7.46 -2.26
N VAL A 335 9.83 -6.17 -1.91
CA VAL A 335 10.64 -5.63 -0.81
C VAL A 335 10.21 -6.20 0.55
N GLU A 336 8.91 -6.38 0.80
CA GLU A 336 8.44 -6.98 2.06
C GLU A 336 8.67 -8.51 2.09
N ASP A 337 8.52 -9.20 0.95
CA ASP A 337 8.87 -10.62 0.81
C ASP A 337 10.38 -10.83 1.12
N LEU A 338 11.27 -10.06 0.48
CA LEU A 338 12.72 -10.06 0.71
C LEU A 338 13.12 -9.67 2.15
N ARG A 339 12.42 -8.69 2.75
CA ARG A 339 12.59 -8.31 4.16
C ARG A 339 12.22 -9.46 5.09
N SER A 340 11.13 -10.18 4.80
CA SER A 340 10.73 -11.36 5.57
C SER A 340 11.78 -12.46 5.50
N GLU A 341 12.38 -12.70 4.33
CA GLU A 341 13.48 -13.66 4.16
C GLU A 341 14.74 -13.24 4.92
N PHE A 342 15.16 -11.97 4.79
CA PHE A 342 16.32 -11.42 5.51
C PHE A 342 16.22 -11.59 7.03
N LEU A 343 15.02 -11.40 7.60
CA LEU A 343 14.78 -11.53 9.04
C LEU A 343 14.65 -12.99 9.51
N LYS A 344 14.32 -13.94 8.61
CA LYS A 344 14.30 -15.38 8.90
C LYS A 344 15.67 -16.04 8.84
N LEU A 345 16.58 -15.51 8.03
CA LEU A 345 17.97 -15.98 7.93
C LEU A 345 18.72 -15.71 9.24
N GLY A 346 19.56 -16.67 9.65
CA GLY A 346 20.22 -16.70 10.95
C GLY A 346 21.33 -15.66 11.16
N ALA A 347 22.16 -15.90 12.19
CA ALA A 347 23.32 -15.08 12.48
C ALA A 347 24.33 -15.07 11.31
N VAL A 348 25.10 -13.99 11.22
CA VAL A 348 26.23 -13.79 10.29
C VAL A 348 27.50 -13.48 11.09
N PRO A 349 28.71 -13.54 10.51
CA PRO A 349 29.94 -13.40 11.28
C PRO A 349 29.99 -12.05 12.02
N LYS A 350 30.28 -12.07 13.32
CA LYS A 350 30.20 -10.89 14.21
C LYS A 350 30.94 -9.65 13.66
N LYS A 351 32.06 -9.86 12.95
CA LYS A 351 32.87 -8.80 12.31
C LYS A 351 32.10 -7.97 11.27
N VAL A 352 31.09 -8.52 10.61
CA VAL A 352 30.33 -7.86 9.53
C VAL A 352 28.84 -7.69 9.83
N SER A 353 28.32 -8.24 10.93
CA SER A 353 26.91 -8.18 11.31
C SER A 353 26.35 -6.75 11.34
N ASN A 354 27.09 -5.81 11.96
CA ASN A 354 26.66 -4.41 12.04
C ASN A 354 26.64 -3.72 10.67
N GLN A 355 27.59 -4.05 9.79
CA GLN A 355 27.66 -3.51 8.43
C GLN A 355 26.51 -4.04 7.58
N ASN A 356 26.30 -5.36 7.55
CA ASN A 356 25.21 -6.01 6.81
C ASN A 356 23.82 -5.49 7.24
N TRP A 357 23.60 -5.27 8.55
CA TRP A 357 22.36 -4.67 9.07
C TRP A 357 22.21 -3.19 8.69
N THR A 358 23.31 -2.44 8.64
CA THR A 358 23.33 -1.03 8.22
C THR A 358 23.04 -0.89 6.73
N ASP A 359 23.68 -1.69 5.88
CA ASP A 359 23.45 -1.71 4.42
C ASP A 359 22.00 -2.10 4.08
N PHE A 360 21.43 -3.09 4.80
CA PHE A 360 20.03 -3.45 4.69
C PHE A 360 19.10 -2.29 5.08
N LYS A 361 19.31 -1.68 6.26
CA LYS A 361 18.53 -0.52 6.73
C LYS A 361 18.64 0.67 5.77
N GLN A 362 19.82 0.93 5.21
CA GLN A 362 20.01 2.04 4.27
C GLN A 362 19.31 1.76 2.94
N THR A 363 19.47 0.57 2.37
CA THR A 363 18.78 0.19 1.12
C THR A 363 17.26 0.28 1.26
N LEU A 364 16.70 -0.12 2.41
CA LEU A 364 15.27 0.06 2.70
C LEU A 364 14.85 1.53 2.83
N ARG A 365 15.71 2.42 3.35
CA ARG A 365 15.45 3.87 3.34
C ARG A 365 15.44 4.41 1.92
N ASP A 366 16.46 4.08 1.12
CA ASP A 366 16.63 4.58 -0.25
C ASP A 366 15.43 4.18 -1.13
N PHE A 367 15.00 2.91 -1.06
CA PHE A 367 13.76 2.43 -1.69
C PHE A 367 12.52 3.24 -1.26
N ASN A 368 12.36 3.48 0.05
CA ASN A 368 11.22 4.23 0.57
C ASN A 368 11.25 5.71 0.17
N THR A 369 12.41 6.34 0.09
CA THR A 369 12.59 7.71 -0.43
C THR A 369 12.17 7.78 -1.89
N ALA A 370 12.75 6.95 -2.77
CA ALA A 370 12.42 6.94 -4.20
C ALA A 370 10.93 6.66 -4.47
N LYS A 371 10.33 5.72 -3.72
CA LYS A 371 8.88 5.44 -3.71
C LYS A 371 8.07 6.66 -3.31
N ASN A 372 8.44 7.32 -2.20
CA ASN A 372 7.71 8.48 -1.67
C ASN A 372 7.80 9.67 -2.63
N ASP A 373 8.97 9.94 -3.20
CA ASP A 373 9.16 11.03 -4.17
C ASP A 373 8.39 10.77 -5.48
N PHE A 374 8.30 9.53 -5.97
CA PHE A 374 7.41 9.19 -7.08
C PHE A 374 5.95 9.55 -6.77
N TYR A 375 5.41 9.13 -5.62
CA TYR A 375 4.02 9.43 -5.27
C TYR A 375 3.78 10.92 -4.98
N LYS A 376 4.77 11.63 -4.43
CA LYS A 376 4.75 13.09 -4.23
C LYS A 376 4.71 13.84 -5.56
N ASN A 377 5.56 13.46 -6.51
CA ASN A 377 5.61 14.04 -7.86
C ASN A 377 4.34 13.72 -8.66
N LEU A 378 3.83 12.48 -8.57
CA LEU A 378 2.54 12.09 -9.17
C LEU A 378 1.37 12.91 -8.61
N LYS A 379 1.33 13.13 -7.29
CA LYS A 379 0.32 13.99 -6.65
C LYS A 379 0.45 15.45 -7.09
N GLY A 380 1.69 15.97 -7.18
CA GLY A 380 1.97 17.32 -7.69
C GLY A 380 1.47 17.53 -9.13
N SER A 381 1.83 16.61 -10.03
CA SER A 381 1.33 16.63 -11.42
C SER A 381 -0.19 16.54 -11.50
N GLN A 382 -0.84 15.70 -10.68
CA GLN A 382 -2.30 15.63 -10.62
C GLN A 382 -2.94 16.96 -10.17
N ILE A 383 -2.31 17.68 -9.24
CA ILE A 383 -2.78 19.01 -8.79
C ILE A 383 -2.59 20.05 -9.91
N GLN A 384 -1.46 20.06 -10.62
CA GLN A 384 -1.26 20.95 -11.78
C GLN A 384 -2.26 20.65 -12.92
N ASN A 385 -2.52 19.38 -13.22
CA ASN A 385 -3.54 18.97 -14.19
C ASN A 385 -4.95 19.42 -13.76
N LEU A 386 -5.22 19.46 -12.45
CA LEU A 386 -6.48 19.92 -11.88
C LEU A 386 -6.65 21.43 -12.04
N GLU A 387 -5.63 22.21 -11.69
CA GLU A 387 -5.60 23.67 -11.86
C GLU A 387 -5.80 24.06 -13.34
N GLN A 388 -5.10 23.38 -14.26
CA GLN A 388 -5.26 23.58 -15.70
C GLN A 388 -6.69 23.25 -16.18
N LYS A 389 -7.28 22.13 -15.72
CA LYS A 389 -8.67 21.78 -16.07
C LYS A 389 -9.70 22.73 -15.46
N GLN A 390 -9.47 23.23 -14.25
CA GLN A 390 -10.30 24.27 -13.63
C GLN A 390 -10.23 25.59 -14.41
N ALA A 391 -9.07 25.96 -14.98
CA ALA A 391 -8.96 27.10 -15.88
C ALA A 391 -9.77 26.90 -17.16
N LEU A 392 -9.70 25.72 -17.82
CA LEU A 392 -10.52 25.41 -18.99
C LEU A 392 -12.03 25.43 -18.68
N ILE A 393 -12.44 24.87 -17.52
CA ILE A 393 -13.83 24.92 -17.03
C ILE A 393 -14.28 26.38 -16.89
N LYS A 394 -13.47 27.23 -16.24
CA LYS A 394 -13.81 28.64 -16.07
C LYS A 394 -13.98 29.34 -17.41
N THR A 395 -13.03 29.19 -18.34
CA THR A 395 -13.15 29.78 -19.68
C THR A 395 -14.38 29.26 -20.45
N ALA A 396 -14.76 27.98 -20.29
CA ALA A 396 -16.00 27.46 -20.84
C ALA A 396 -17.24 28.10 -20.19
N GLN A 397 -17.29 28.18 -18.86
CA GLN A 397 -18.41 28.77 -18.10
C GLN A 397 -18.60 30.27 -18.40
N ASP A 398 -17.50 31.02 -18.48
CA ASP A 398 -17.50 32.45 -18.83
C ASP A 398 -18.05 32.71 -20.26
N ASN A 399 -17.99 31.71 -21.17
CA ASN A 399 -18.36 31.85 -22.58
C ASN A 399 -19.61 31.05 -23.01
N MET A 400 -20.15 30.15 -22.18
CA MET A 400 -21.21 29.19 -22.60
C MET A 400 -22.54 29.82 -23.03
N ASN A 401 -22.77 31.09 -22.66
CA ASN A 401 -23.96 31.87 -22.99
C ASN A 401 -23.69 32.97 -24.02
N SER A 402 -22.52 33.01 -24.65
CA SER A 402 -22.19 33.99 -25.69
C SER A 402 -22.90 33.67 -27.01
N GLU A 403 -23.47 34.71 -27.66
CA GLU A 403 -24.03 34.61 -29.02
C GLU A 403 -23.01 34.96 -30.12
N ASP A 404 -21.74 35.21 -29.79
CA ASP A 404 -20.65 35.32 -30.80
C ASP A 404 -20.23 33.91 -31.26
N TRP A 405 -21.03 33.33 -32.16
CA TRP A 405 -20.80 31.98 -32.67
C TRP A 405 -19.55 31.88 -33.56
N GLU A 406 -19.07 32.98 -34.16
CA GLU A 406 -17.88 32.96 -35.02
C GLU A 406 -16.59 32.85 -34.20
N THR A 407 -16.48 33.60 -33.09
CA THR A 407 -15.31 33.53 -32.19
C THR A 407 -15.39 32.33 -31.24
N VAL A 408 -16.58 32.03 -30.70
CA VAL A 408 -16.71 31.10 -29.56
C VAL A 408 -16.83 29.62 -29.97
N VAL A 409 -17.31 29.30 -31.18
CA VAL A 409 -17.30 27.90 -31.68
C VAL A 409 -15.87 27.36 -31.86
N PRO A 410 -14.90 28.10 -32.46
CA PRO A 410 -13.49 27.74 -32.43
C PRO A 410 -12.91 27.60 -31.02
N LEU A 411 -13.26 28.50 -30.09
CA LEU A 411 -12.81 28.44 -28.70
C LEU A 411 -13.22 27.13 -28.02
N PHE A 412 -14.50 26.75 -28.07
CA PHE A 412 -14.97 25.50 -27.46
C PHE A 412 -14.33 24.25 -28.08
N LYS A 413 -14.04 24.25 -29.39
CA LYS A 413 -13.27 23.16 -30.02
C LYS A 413 -11.87 23.06 -29.44
N LYS A 414 -11.16 24.19 -29.28
CA LYS A 414 -9.83 24.23 -28.67
C LYS A 414 -9.87 23.78 -27.21
N LEU A 415 -10.82 24.26 -26.40
CA LEU A 415 -10.98 23.82 -25.01
C LEU A 415 -11.18 22.29 -24.92
N GLN A 416 -11.90 21.68 -25.87
CA GLN A 416 -12.09 20.21 -25.96
C GLN A 416 -10.86 19.45 -26.48
N GLU A 417 -9.87 20.13 -27.04
CA GLU A 417 -8.58 19.57 -27.45
C GLU A 417 -7.58 19.69 -26.30
N ASP A 418 -7.42 20.89 -25.73
CA ASP A 418 -6.62 21.16 -24.53
C ASP A 418 -7.06 20.26 -23.34
N TRP A 419 -8.35 19.96 -23.20
CA TRP A 419 -8.86 19.03 -22.19
C TRP A 419 -8.26 17.62 -22.27
N LYS A 420 -7.96 17.16 -23.49
CA LYS A 420 -7.46 15.80 -23.77
C LYS A 420 -5.94 15.72 -23.64
N THR A 421 -5.22 16.82 -23.81
CA THR A 421 -3.76 16.87 -23.65
C THR A 421 -3.35 16.96 -22.18
N ILE A 422 -4.14 17.64 -21.34
CA ILE A 422 -3.93 17.69 -19.89
C ILE A 422 -4.18 16.31 -19.26
N GLY A 423 -3.29 15.88 -18.37
CA GLY A 423 -3.31 14.55 -17.76
C GLY A 423 -4.43 14.31 -16.74
N HIS A 424 -4.30 13.21 -15.99
CA HIS A 424 -5.24 12.83 -14.93
C HIS A 424 -5.17 13.77 -13.73
N VAL A 425 -6.32 14.00 -13.10
CA VAL A 425 -6.51 14.80 -11.88
C VAL A 425 -6.75 13.87 -10.68
N PRO A 426 -6.77 14.35 -9.41
CA PRO A 426 -7.01 13.50 -8.25
C PRO A 426 -8.38 12.82 -8.34
N ARG A 427 -8.43 11.51 -8.03
CA ARG A 427 -9.62 10.67 -8.24
C ARG A 427 -10.89 11.17 -7.53
N SER A 428 -10.74 11.89 -6.42
CA SER A 428 -11.85 12.51 -5.67
C SER A 428 -12.50 13.69 -6.40
N GLN A 429 -11.81 14.34 -7.35
CA GLN A 429 -12.32 15.49 -8.09
C GLN A 429 -12.61 15.17 -9.57
N ALA A 430 -12.07 14.07 -10.10
CA ALA A 430 -12.13 13.71 -11.52
C ALA A 430 -13.54 13.73 -12.13
N ASN A 431 -14.55 13.19 -11.44
CA ASN A 431 -15.93 13.18 -11.92
C ASN A 431 -16.50 14.61 -12.00
N LYS A 432 -16.49 15.35 -10.88
CA LYS A 432 -16.99 16.74 -10.82
C LYS A 432 -16.35 17.60 -11.90
N VAL A 433 -15.02 17.54 -12.01
CA VAL A 433 -14.24 18.30 -12.99
C VAL A 433 -14.66 17.96 -14.43
N TRP A 434 -14.92 16.69 -14.73
CA TRP A 434 -15.47 16.29 -16.03
C TRP A 434 -16.90 16.77 -16.25
N ASP A 435 -17.80 16.60 -15.28
CA ASP A 435 -19.21 16.99 -15.42
C ASP A 435 -19.36 18.52 -15.55
N ASP A 436 -18.64 19.32 -14.74
CA ASP A 436 -18.59 20.79 -14.82
C ASP A 436 -18.16 21.26 -16.24
N PHE A 437 -17.14 20.64 -16.82
CA PHE A 437 -16.65 20.96 -18.17
C PHE A 437 -17.63 20.52 -19.27
N ARG A 438 -18.14 19.30 -19.15
CA ARG A 438 -19.09 18.70 -20.09
C ARG A 438 -20.37 19.52 -20.17
N ASP A 439 -20.88 19.98 -19.04
CA ASP A 439 -22.17 20.67 -18.99
C ASP A 439 -22.09 22.14 -19.41
N ALA A 440 -20.94 22.80 -19.24
CA ALA A 440 -20.65 24.06 -19.93
C ALA A 440 -20.60 23.88 -21.46
N CYS A 441 -19.92 22.84 -21.96
CA CYS A 441 -19.91 22.50 -23.39
C CYS A 441 -21.31 22.16 -23.93
N ASN A 442 -22.09 21.36 -23.19
CA ASN A 442 -23.45 20.97 -23.57
C ASN A 442 -24.38 22.19 -23.64
N THR A 443 -24.26 23.13 -22.70
CA THR A 443 -25.05 24.37 -22.67
C THR A 443 -24.78 25.21 -23.92
N PHE A 444 -23.51 25.47 -24.23
CA PHE A 444 -23.12 26.21 -25.43
C PHE A 444 -23.63 25.56 -26.73
N PHE A 445 -23.36 24.27 -26.93
CA PHE A 445 -23.77 23.58 -28.16
C PHE A 445 -25.28 23.31 -28.24
N LYS A 446 -26.01 23.33 -27.11
CA LYS A 446 -27.47 23.37 -27.10
C LYS A 446 -27.97 24.73 -27.62
N ASN A 447 -27.51 25.83 -27.03
CA ASN A 447 -27.90 27.19 -27.42
C ASN A 447 -27.65 27.45 -28.92
N TYR A 448 -26.47 27.05 -29.41
CA TYR A 448 -26.11 27.09 -30.84
C TYR A 448 -27.04 26.26 -31.74
N ARG A 449 -27.46 25.07 -31.28
CA ARG A 449 -28.38 24.20 -32.02
C ARG A 449 -29.80 24.76 -32.04
N ASP A 450 -30.28 25.24 -30.90
CA ASP A 450 -31.64 25.75 -30.77
C ASP A 450 -31.83 27.02 -31.64
N LYS A 451 -30.82 27.91 -31.70
CA LYS A 451 -30.79 29.05 -32.63
C LYS A 451 -30.88 28.61 -34.10
N ASN A 452 -30.15 27.55 -34.49
CA ASN A 452 -30.18 27.01 -35.86
C ASN A 452 -31.47 26.23 -36.18
N ASN A 453 -32.09 25.57 -35.19
CA ASN A 453 -33.32 24.79 -35.37
C ASN A 453 -34.53 25.67 -35.72
N VAL A 454 -34.59 26.91 -35.22
CA VAL A 454 -35.65 27.88 -35.56
C VAL A 454 -35.75 28.12 -37.07
N ALA A 455 -34.63 28.08 -37.80
CA ALA A 455 -34.64 28.18 -39.27
C ALA A 455 -35.18 26.92 -39.98
N GLY A 456 -35.16 25.76 -39.31
CA GLY A 456 -35.58 24.46 -39.86
C GLY A 456 -37.06 24.11 -39.59
N ASP A 457 -37.65 24.56 -38.48
CA ASP A 457 -39.06 24.24 -38.16
C ASP A 457 -40.04 24.87 -39.16
N ASN A 458 -39.72 26.06 -39.70
CA ASN A 458 -40.46 26.67 -40.81
C ASN A 458 -40.56 25.74 -42.04
N TRP A 459 -39.60 24.84 -42.28
CA TRP A 459 -39.67 23.93 -43.43
C TRP A 459 -40.76 22.86 -43.25
N LYS A 460 -41.06 22.43 -42.02
CA LYS A 460 -42.13 21.45 -41.74
C LYS A 460 -43.50 22.04 -42.08
N GLU A 461 -43.74 23.29 -41.67
CA GLU A 461 -44.99 24.00 -41.97
C GLU A 461 -45.09 24.34 -43.47
N ASN A 462 -43.99 24.74 -44.12
CA ASN A 462 -43.93 24.89 -45.58
C ASN A 462 -44.33 23.59 -46.31
N TYR A 463 -43.88 22.43 -45.83
CA TYR A 463 -44.24 21.13 -46.42
C TYR A 463 -45.73 20.79 -46.23
N LYS A 464 -46.29 21.04 -45.04
CA LYS A 464 -47.72 20.87 -44.75
C LYS A 464 -48.58 21.76 -45.66
N ASN A 465 -48.24 23.03 -45.79
CA ASN A 465 -48.98 23.99 -46.61
C ASN A 465 -48.88 23.65 -48.11
N LYS A 466 -47.69 23.24 -48.59
CA LYS A 466 -47.54 22.70 -49.95
C LYS A 466 -48.34 21.42 -50.15
N LYS A 467 -48.40 20.50 -49.16
CA LYS A 467 -49.25 19.30 -49.29
C LYS A 467 -50.74 19.66 -49.44
N ALA A 468 -51.25 20.64 -48.71
CA ALA A 468 -52.62 21.10 -48.88
C ALA A 468 -52.89 21.58 -50.33
N LEU A 469 -52.05 22.47 -50.86
CA LEU A 469 -52.16 22.95 -52.25
C LEU A 469 -52.01 21.84 -53.31
N LEU A 470 -51.19 20.81 -53.05
CA LEU A 470 -51.07 19.65 -53.94
C LEU A 470 -52.34 18.78 -53.93
N ASP A 471 -52.93 18.56 -52.76
CA ASP A 471 -54.14 17.75 -52.63
C ASP A 471 -55.38 18.52 -53.14
N GLU A 472 -55.40 19.86 -53.03
CA GLU A 472 -56.35 20.78 -53.69
C GLU A 472 -56.22 20.73 -55.23
N LEU A 473 -55.00 20.87 -55.77
CA LEU A 473 -54.74 20.79 -57.21
C LEU A 473 -55.20 19.46 -57.83
N LYS A 474 -55.12 18.35 -57.09
CA LYS A 474 -55.65 17.05 -57.54
C LYS A 474 -57.17 17.03 -57.62
N ALA A 475 -57.86 17.70 -56.70
CA ALA A 475 -59.31 17.66 -56.53
C ALA A 475 -60.09 18.39 -57.63
N LEU A 476 -59.48 19.36 -58.33
CA LEU A 476 -60.11 20.07 -59.46
C LEU A 476 -60.59 19.09 -60.55
N THR A 477 -61.86 19.15 -60.93
CA THR A 477 -62.45 18.41 -62.06
C THR A 477 -62.41 19.25 -63.35
N ASP A 478 -62.68 18.64 -64.49
CA ASP A 478 -62.63 19.29 -65.81
C ASP A 478 -63.71 20.39 -66.00
N GLU A 479 -64.77 20.39 -65.17
CA GLU A 479 -65.79 21.46 -65.14
C GLU A 479 -65.42 22.60 -64.17
N ASP A 480 -64.50 22.36 -63.22
CA ASP A 480 -64.04 23.33 -62.22
C ASP A 480 -62.70 23.99 -62.58
N GLY A 481 -61.97 23.48 -63.57
CA GLY A 481 -60.55 23.77 -63.85
C GLY A 481 -60.22 25.13 -64.49
N THR A 482 -60.92 26.21 -64.14
CA THR A 482 -60.67 27.57 -64.66
C THR A 482 -59.22 28.01 -64.45
N ILE A 483 -58.65 28.70 -65.46
CA ILE A 483 -57.28 29.27 -65.46
C ILE A 483 -56.95 29.95 -64.12
N GLU A 484 -57.82 30.85 -63.66
CA GLU A 484 -57.69 31.64 -62.42
C GLU A 484 -57.46 30.79 -61.15
N LYS A 485 -58.10 29.62 -61.04
CA LYS A 485 -57.93 28.72 -59.88
C LYS A 485 -56.57 28.02 -59.91
N ILE A 486 -56.18 27.52 -61.08
CA ILE A 486 -54.89 26.87 -61.29
C ILE A 486 -53.75 27.88 -61.06
N GLU A 487 -53.94 29.11 -61.52
CA GLU A 487 -53.05 30.24 -61.30
C GLU A 487 -52.92 30.60 -59.81
N THR A 488 -54.05 30.73 -59.10
CA THR A 488 -54.08 30.99 -57.65
C THR A 488 -53.32 29.93 -56.85
N ILE A 489 -53.51 28.65 -57.15
CA ILE A 489 -52.82 27.53 -56.48
C ILE A 489 -51.32 27.55 -56.81
N LYS A 490 -50.94 27.82 -58.06
CA LYS A 490 -49.54 27.91 -58.51
C LYS A 490 -48.80 29.08 -57.86
N ASN A 491 -49.43 30.23 -57.73
CA ASN A 491 -48.83 31.41 -57.10
C ASN A 491 -48.73 31.24 -55.58
N SER A 492 -49.76 30.66 -54.94
CA SER A 492 -49.71 30.23 -53.53
C SER A 492 -48.58 29.22 -53.27
N TRP A 493 -48.35 28.29 -54.19
CA TRP A 493 -47.27 27.30 -54.09
C TRP A 493 -45.89 27.96 -54.20
N ASN A 494 -45.74 28.92 -55.12
CA ASN A 494 -44.49 29.63 -55.37
C ASN A 494 -44.10 30.56 -54.22
N ALA A 495 -45.07 31.16 -53.52
CA ALA A 495 -44.85 31.99 -52.34
C ALA A 495 -44.38 31.20 -51.10
N ILE A 496 -44.74 29.91 -50.98
CA ILE A 496 -44.29 29.06 -49.88
C ILE A 496 -42.82 28.65 -50.08
N GLY A 497 -42.02 28.76 -49.02
CA GLY A 497 -40.58 28.54 -49.05
C GLY A 497 -40.11 27.08 -49.23
N LYS A 498 -38.87 26.85 -48.82
CA LYS A 498 -38.18 25.54 -48.92
C LYS A 498 -38.77 24.51 -47.94
N VAL A 499 -38.75 23.25 -48.36
CA VAL A 499 -39.24 22.06 -47.62
C VAL A 499 -38.06 21.18 -47.18
N PRO A 500 -38.24 20.21 -46.25
CA PRO A 500 -37.17 19.31 -45.83
C PRO A 500 -36.61 18.48 -47.00
N LYS A 501 -35.31 18.20 -46.98
CA LYS A 501 -34.61 17.55 -48.11
C LYS A 501 -35.16 16.16 -48.44
N ASP A 502 -35.62 15.42 -47.44
CA ASP A 502 -36.26 14.10 -47.56
C ASP A 502 -37.71 14.16 -48.08
N LYS A 503 -38.25 15.37 -48.28
CA LYS A 503 -39.61 15.66 -48.78
C LYS A 503 -39.59 16.48 -50.07
N LEU A 504 -38.43 16.64 -50.70
CA LEU A 504 -38.26 17.46 -51.90
C LEU A 504 -39.08 16.94 -53.11
N SER A 505 -39.43 15.65 -53.13
CA SER A 505 -40.27 15.01 -54.16
C SER A 505 -41.62 15.71 -54.37
N ILE A 506 -42.16 16.36 -53.34
CA ILE A 506 -43.46 17.04 -53.43
C ILE A 506 -43.49 18.13 -54.52
N ASN A 507 -42.33 18.72 -54.86
CA ASN A 507 -42.22 19.67 -55.97
C ASN A 507 -42.30 18.95 -57.33
N THR A 508 -41.79 17.73 -57.44
CA THR A 508 -41.94 16.89 -58.63
C THR A 508 -43.39 16.44 -58.79
N ASP A 509 -44.02 16.02 -57.70
CA ASP A 509 -45.42 15.60 -57.67
C ASP A 509 -46.36 16.75 -58.09
N PHE A 510 -46.15 17.95 -57.54
CA PHE A 510 -46.91 19.15 -57.92
C PHE A 510 -46.72 19.53 -59.39
N ASN A 511 -45.48 19.60 -59.88
CA ASN A 511 -45.22 19.90 -61.29
C ASN A 511 -45.80 18.84 -62.24
N LYS A 512 -45.89 17.57 -61.82
CA LYS A 512 -46.56 16.50 -62.56
C LYS A 512 -48.07 16.71 -62.60
N THR A 513 -48.72 16.88 -61.45
CA THR A 513 -50.17 17.11 -61.37
C THR A 513 -50.60 18.39 -62.08
N LEU A 514 -49.82 19.47 -61.97
CA LEU A 514 -50.06 20.73 -62.68
C LEU A 514 -50.11 20.52 -64.20
N ARG A 515 -49.14 19.78 -64.75
CA ARG A 515 -49.09 19.45 -66.19
C ARG A 515 -50.19 18.51 -66.64
N GLU A 516 -50.66 17.63 -65.76
CA GLU A 516 -51.83 16.77 -66.01
C GLU A 516 -53.11 17.61 -66.08
N LYS A 517 -53.34 18.52 -65.12
CA LYS A 517 -54.52 19.41 -65.09
C LYS A 517 -54.52 20.44 -66.23
N LEU A 518 -53.36 21.02 -66.57
CA LEU A 518 -53.22 21.92 -67.72
C LEU A 518 -53.62 21.24 -69.04
N LYS A 519 -53.13 20.01 -69.28
CA LYS A 519 -53.46 19.24 -70.48
C LYS A 519 -54.94 18.86 -70.58
N LEU A 520 -55.57 18.48 -69.46
CA LEU A 520 -57.00 18.15 -69.41
C LEU A 520 -57.86 19.37 -69.78
N ASN A 521 -57.58 20.52 -69.16
CA ASN A 521 -58.32 21.76 -69.39
C ASN A 521 -57.91 22.51 -70.68
N LYS A 522 -56.95 21.98 -71.46
CA LYS A 522 -56.38 22.58 -72.69
C LYS A 522 -55.75 23.97 -72.49
N ILE A 523 -55.27 24.25 -71.29
CA ILE A 523 -54.57 25.50 -70.93
C ILE A 523 -53.07 25.28 -71.17
N ASN A 524 -52.38 26.23 -71.83
CA ASN A 524 -50.94 26.13 -72.03
C ASN A 524 -50.18 26.60 -70.78
N GLU A 525 -48.98 26.07 -70.55
CA GLU A 525 -48.16 26.42 -69.37
C GLU A 525 -47.72 27.91 -69.37
N PHE A 526 -47.80 28.59 -70.54
CA PHE A 526 -47.57 30.02 -70.74
C PHE A 526 -48.82 30.91 -70.57
N ASP A 527 -50.03 30.36 -70.56
CA ASP A 527 -51.26 31.14 -70.36
C ASP A 527 -51.48 31.52 -68.87
N LEU A 528 -50.74 30.87 -67.96
CA LEU A 528 -50.75 31.15 -66.52
C LEU A 528 -49.79 32.29 -66.17
N LYS A 529 -50.31 33.36 -65.57
CA LYS A 529 -49.46 34.39 -64.95
C LYS A 529 -48.81 33.81 -63.69
N GLU A 530 -47.61 34.28 -63.35
CA GLU A 530 -46.94 33.87 -62.11
C GLU A 530 -46.59 35.10 -61.28
N GLU A 531 -47.46 35.42 -60.32
CA GLU A 531 -47.27 36.52 -59.38
C GLU A 531 -46.54 36.04 -58.11
N ASN A 532 -45.95 36.98 -57.37
CA ASN A 532 -45.27 36.73 -56.09
C ASN A 532 -44.08 35.75 -56.14
N LEU A 533 -43.39 35.68 -57.28
CA LEU A 533 -42.09 35.03 -57.42
C LEU A 533 -40.99 35.84 -56.70
N SER A 534 -40.11 35.17 -55.95
CA SER A 534 -38.89 35.83 -55.45
C SER A 534 -37.89 36.10 -56.59
N GLU A 535 -36.96 37.05 -56.38
CA GLU A 535 -35.88 37.41 -57.32
C GLU A 535 -35.09 36.19 -57.84
N SER A 536 -34.82 35.20 -56.97
CA SER A 536 -34.18 33.94 -57.36
C SER A 536 -35.07 33.06 -58.25
N GLN A 537 -36.38 33.05 -58.05
CA GLN A 537 -37.33 32.32 -58.90
C GLN A 537 -37.54 33.04 -60.25
N LEU A 538 -37.60 34.38 -60.25
CA LEU A 538 -37.63 35.19 -61.48
C LEU A 538 -36.39 34.96 -62.34
N THR A 539 -35.20 34.96 -61.73
CA THR A 539 -33.93 34.67 -62.42
C THR A 539 -33.92 33.27 -63.04
N ASP A 540 -34.39 32.25 -62.31
CA ASP A 540 -34.50 30.88 -62.84
C ASP A 540 -35.59 30.73 -63.91
N LYS A 541 -36.67 31.51 -63.83
CA LYS A 541 -37.72 31.55 -64.87
C LYS A 541 -37.19 32.18 -66.15
N ALA A 542 -36.58 33.37 -66.07
CA ALA A 542 -35.97 34.05 -67.22
C ALA A 542 -34.96 33.14 -67.94
N ARG A 543 -34.13 32.41 -67.18
CA ARG A 543 -33.18 31.42 -67.70
C ARG A 543 -33.86 30.26 -68.44
N LYS A 544 -34.97 29.72 -67.91
CA LYS A 544 -35.74 28.66 -68.58
C LYS A 544 -36.41 29.15 -69.86
N VAL A 545 -37.10 30.28 -69.80
CA VAL A 545 -37.80 30.87 -70.96
C VAL A 545 -36.80 31.21 -72.06
N LYS A 546 -35.62 31.77 -71.72
CA LYS A 546 -34.54 32.03 -72.68
C LYS A 546 -34.04 30.76 -73.36
N ASN A 547 -33.92 29.64 -72.64
CA ASN A 547 -33.55 28.36 -73.25
C ASN A 547 -34.66 27.84 -74.18
N GLN A 548 -35.93 27.91 -73.75
CA GLN A 548 -37.07 27.49 -74.59
C GLN A 548 -37.20 28.33 -75.87
N ILE A 549 -36.88 29.63 -75.82
CA ILE A 549 -36.78 30.50 -76.99
C ILE A 549 -35.68 30.00 -77.93
N ALA A 550 -34.49 29.68 -77.43
CA ALA A 550 -33.38 29.17 -78.26
C ALA A 550 -33.69 27.80 -78.88
N ASP A 551 -34.33 26.90 -78.12
CA ASP A 551 -34.77 25.58 -78.60
C ASP A 551 -35.83 25.73 -79.71
N LEU A 552 -36.81 26.63 -79.54
CA LEU A 552 -37.82 26.92 -80.55
C LEU A 552 -37.25 27.66 -81.78
N GLU A 553 -36.27 28.54 -81.60
CA GLU A 553 -35.56 29.18 -82.73
C GLU A 553 -34.78 28.14 -83.55
N ALA A 554 -34.16 27.15 -82.89
CA ALA A 554 -33.53 26.03 -83.57
C ALA A 554 -34.56 25.15 -84.32
N GLU A 555 -35.71 24.84 -83.71
CA GLU A 555 -36.80 24.09 -84.39
C GLU A 555 -37.39 24.88 -85.58
N VAL A 556 -37.63 26.19 -85.43
CA VAL A 556 -38.13 27.06 -86.50
C VAL A 556 -37.13 27.12 -87.65
N VAL A 557 -35.85 27.33 -87.37
CA VAL A 557 -34.78 27.31 -88.38
C VAL A 557 -34.65 25.93 -89.03
N GLN A 558 -34.85 24.84 -88.29
CA GLN A 558 -34.87 23.49 -88.88
C GLN A 558 -36.06 23.30 -89.83
N LEU A 559 -37.27 23.76 -89.46
CA LEU A 559 -38.45 23.71 -90.32
C LEU A 559 -38.31 24.59 -91.57
N GLU A 560 -37.74 25.78 -91.44
CA GLU A 560 -37.47 26.68 -92.58
C GLU A 560 -36.41 26.12 -93.54
N ASN A 561 -35.36 25.49 -93.01
CA ASN A 561 -34.38 24.76 -93.82
C ASN A 561 -35.00 23.52 -94.49
N ASN A 562 -35.84 22.76 -93.78
CA ASN A 562 -36.57 21.64 -94.37
C ASN A 562 -37.48 22.10 -95.53
N LEU A 563 -38.11 23.27 -95.42
CA LEU A 563 -38.91 23.87 -96.48
C LEU A 563 -38.07 24.40 -97.65
N SER A 564 -36.85 24.89 -97.41
CA SER A 564 -35.98 25.43 -98.47
C SER A 564 -35.33 24.37 -99.37
N PHE A 565 -35.33 23.09 -98.96
CA PHE A 565 -34.95 21.97 -99.83
C PHE A 565 -35.96 21.67 -100.94
N PHE A 566 -37.20 22.18 -100.87
CA PHE A 566 -38.18 22.02 -101.95
C PHE A 566 -37.95 23.08 -103.03
N SER A 567 -37.94 22.67 -104.30
CA SER A 567 -37.63 23.56 -105.44
C SER A 567 -38.69 24.64 -105.75
N SER A 568 -39.86 24.56 -105.11
CA SER A 568 -40.94 25.57 -105.16
C SER A 568 -41.85 25.37 -103.94
N PRO A 569 -41.45 25.85 -102.75
CA PRO A 569 -42.22 25.67 -101.53
C PRO A 569 -43.38 26.68 -101.51
N ASN A 570 -44.61 26.18 -101.48
CA ASN A 570 -45.82 26.99 -101.41
C ASN A 570 -46.80 26.41 -100.37
N ARG A 571 -47.53 27.28 -99.68
CA ARG A 571 -48.54 26.95 -98.66
C ARG A 571 -49.70 26.13 -99.21
N ASP A 572 -50.01 26.29 -100.50
CA ASP A 572 -51.08 25.51 -101.18
C ASP A 572 -50.69 24.04 -101.44
N ASN A 573 -49.42 23.65 -101.25
CA ASN A 573 -48.99 22.26 -101.46
C ASN A 573 -49.51 21.35 -100.33
N PRO A 574 -50.37 20.35 -100.60
CA PRO A 574 -50.94 19.48 -99.57
C PRO A 574 -49.90 18.73 -98.73
N LEU A 575 -48.71 18.45 -99.30
CA LEU A 575 -47.62 17.79 -98.59
C LEU A 575 -46.84 18.72 -97.65
N LEU A 576 -46.92 20.04 -97.85
CA LEU A 576 -46.24 21.04 -97.02
C LEU A 576 -47.19 21.74 -96.04
N LYS A 577 -48.50 21.60 -96.20
CA LYS A 577 -49.51 22.26 -95.37
C LYS A 577 -49.30 22.03 -93.87
N ASP A 578 -49.15 20.77 -93.45
CA ASP A 578 -48.87 20.40 -92.05
C ASP A 578 -47.54 20.99 -91.53
N THR A 579 -46.50 21.08 -92.37
CA THR A 579 -45.24 21.73 -91.99
C THR A 579 -45.35 23.25 -91.88
N TYR A 580 -46.20 23.92 -92.68
CA TYR A 580 -46.49 25.34 -92.53
C TYR A 580 -47.36 25.62 -91.30
N GLU A 581 -48.40 24.82 -91.05
CA GLU A 581 -49.21 24.92 -89.85
C GLU A 581 -48.34 24.73 -88.59
N LYS A 582 -47.41 23.76 -88.59
CA LYS A 582 -46.43 23.59 -87.50
C LYS A 582 -45.47 24.77 -87.37
N LEU A 583 -44.96 25.32 -88.48
CA LEU A 583 -44.07 26.49 -88.47
C LEU A 583 -44.77 27.72 -87.89
N ASP A 584 -46.02 27.99 -88.29
CA ASP A 584 -46.78 29.15 -87.82
C ASP A 584 -47.10 29.02 -86.32
N ASN A 585 -47.60 27.86 -85.87
CA ASN A 585 -47.80 27.57 -84.43
C ASN A 585 -46.51 27.73 -83.62
N LYS A 586 -45.36 27.30 -84.16
CA LYS A 586 -44.05 27.42 -83.49
C LYS A 586 -43.57 28.87 -83.41
N LYS A 587 -43.86 29.69 -84.42
CA LYS A 587 -43.58 31.14 -84.40
C LYS A 587 -44.48 31.90 -83.43
N GLU A 588 -45.76 31.55 -83.34
CA GLU A 588 -46.69 32.12 -82.34
C GLU A 588 -46.23 31.81 -80.91
N GLN A 589 -45.86 30.55 -80.64
CA GLN A 589 -45.26 30.15 -79.35
C GLN A 589 -43.96 30.90 -79.04
N LEU A 590 -43.10 31.09 -80.05
CA LEU A 590 -41.84 31.80 -79.90
C LEU A 590 -42.03 33.27 -79.52
N GLU A 591 -42.93 33.99 -80.20
CA GLU A 591 -43.21 35.41 -79.89
C GLU A 591 -43.93 35.58 -78.54
N SER A 592 -44.83 34.66 -78.16
CA SER A 592 -45.44 34.63 -76.82
C SER A 592 -44.39 34.45 -75.70
N LEU A 593 -43.40 33.56 -75.89
CA LEU A 593 -42.30 33.39 -74.94
C LEU A 593 -41.33 34.58 -74.95
N LYS A 594 -41.09 35.23 -76.09
CA LYS A 594 -40.29 36.47 -76.15
C LYS A 594 -40.96 37.62 -75.40
N HIS A 595 -42.27 37.81 -75.55
CA HIS A 595 -43.02 38.76 -74.74
C HIS A 595 -42.95 38.40 -73.25
N THR A 596 -43.17 37.12 -72.91
CA THR A 596 -43.02 36.63 -71.52
C THR A 596 -41.63 36.92 -70.94
N LEU A 597 -40.56 36.74 -71.71
CA LEU A 597 -39.19 37.04 -71.28
C LEU A 597 -38.94 38.55 -71.15
N HIS A 598 -39.51 39.37 -72.04
CA HIS A 598 -39.43 40.83 -71.97
C HIS A 598 -40.04 41.34 -70.66
N ASN A 599 -41.26 40.92 -70.35
CA ASN A 599 -42.01 41.32 -69.16
C ASN A 599 -41.25 40.96 -67.86
N ILE A 600 -40.65 39.75 -67.79
CA ILE A 600 -39.79 39.34 -66.65
C ILE A 600 -38.53 40.21 -66.51
N ILE A 601 -38.05 40.83 -67.60
CA ILE A 601 -36.86 41.72 -67.60
C ILE A 601 -37.24 43.18 -67.34
N THR A 602 -38.42 43.65 -67.79
CA THR A 602 -38.90 45.02 -67.54
C THR A 602 -39.56 45.18 -66.16
N GLY A 603 -40.12 44.10 -65.59
CA GLY A 603 -40.88 44.13 -64.34
C GLY A 603 -42.36 44.47 -64.54
N GLU A 604 -42.90 44.19 -65.73
CA GLU A 604 -44.30 44.39 -66.14
C GLU A 604 -45.11 43.08 -66.14
#